data_AF-Q0PVV1-F1
#
_entry.id   AF-Q0PVV1-F1
#
_cell.length_a   1.000
_cell.length_b   1.000
_cell.length_c   1.000
_cell.angle_alpha   90.00
_cell.angle_beta   90.00
_cell.angle_gamma   90.00
#
_symmetry.space_group_name_H-M   'P 1'
#
loop_
_entity.id
_entity.type
_entity.pdbx_description
1 polymer ?
#
loop_
_entity_poly.entity_id
_entity_poly.type
_entity_poly.pdbx_seq_one_letter_code
_entity_poly.pdbx_strand_id
1 'polypeptide(L)'
;VSTFEDFIPDMKQFVSKLQERTSLRNAIVVEQCLTFNENSSTLFTFFLQMLHNNILEIGHRYYIQCSGIPQGSILSTLLCSLCYGDMENKLLCGIQKDGVLIRLIDDFLLVTPHLMQARTFLR
;
A
#
# COMPACT_ATOMS: atom_id res chain seq x y z
N VAL A 1 -28.98 8.99 12.28
CA VAL A 1 -28.38 7.75 12.82
C VAL A 1 -29.27 6.62 12.33
N SER A 2 -28.87 5.90 11.28
CA SER A 2 -29.62 4.73 10.80
C SER A 2 -29.40 3.58 11.77
N THR A 3 -30.47 3.02 12.30
CA THR A 3 -30.44 1.82 13.13
C THR A 3 -30.06 0.60 12.29
N PHE A 4 -29.51 -0.44 12.92
CA PHE A 4 -29.07 -1.69 12.27
C PHE A 4 -30.21 -2.38 11.48
N GLU A 5 -31.46 -2.07 11.79
CA GLU A 5 -32.66 -2.57 11.11
C GLU A 5 -32.84 -2.04 9.68
N ASP A 6 -32.21 -0.92 9.33
CA ASP A 6 -32.28 -0.32 7.98
C ASP A 6 -31.12 -0.76 7.05
N PHE A 7 -30.21 -1.62 7.53
CA PHE A 7 -29.03 -2.04 6.77
C PHE A 7 -29.39 -3.02 5.65
N ILE A 8 -29.03 -2.67 4.41
CA ILE A 8 -29.23 -3.50 3.22
C ILE A 8 -27.86 -3.81 2.63
N PRO A 9 -27.27 -4.99 2.95
CA PRO A 9 -25.89 -5.31 2.56
C PRO A 9 -25.70 -5.51 1.06
N ASP A 10 -26.77 -5.84 0.33
CA ASP A 10 -26.72 -6.05 -1.11
C ASP A 10 -26.92 -4.72 -1.84
N MET A 11 -25.90 -4.24 -2.56
CA MET A 11 -25.96 -2.98 -3.30
C MET A 11 -27.15 -2.91 -4.25
N LYS A 12 -27.51 -4.02 -4.90
CA LYS A 12 -28.61 -4.04 -5.87
C LYS A 12 -29.95 -3.77 -5.18
N GLN A 13 -30.24 -4.47 -4.09
CA GLN A 13 -31.43 -4.24 -3.27
C GLN A 13 -31.43 -2.85 -2.63
N PHE A 14 -30.28 -2.36 -2.18
CA PHE A 14 -30.16 -1.02 -1.61
C PHE A 14 -30.51 0.06 -2.63
N VAL A 15 -29.94 -0.02 -3.83
CA VAL A 15 -30.22 0.93 -4.92
C VAL A 15 -31.69 0.86 -5.34
N SER A 16 -32.26 -0.35 -5.45
CA SER A 16 -33.69 -0.50 -5.80
C SER A 16 -34.59 0.18 -4.78
N LYS A 17 -34.36 0.00 -3.47
CA LYS A 17 -35.16 0.69 -2.44
C LYS A 17 -34.93 2.21 -2.42
N LEU A 18 -33.73 2.69 -2.75
CA LEU A 18 -33.48 4.13 -2.87
C LEU A 18 -34.25 4.75 -4.04
N GLN A 19 -34.31 4.05 -5.19
CA GLN A 19 -35.05 4.51 -6.37
C GLN A 19 -36.55 4.64 -6.13
N GLU A 20 -37.12 3.81 -5.24
CA GLU A 20 -38.53 3.92 -4.84
C GLU A 20 -38.85 5.23 -4.10
N ARG A 21 -37.85 5.83 -3.44
CA ARG A 21 -38.04 7.00 -2.56
C ARG A 21 -37.56 8.31 -3.20
N THR A 22 -36.62 8.25 -4.13
CA THR A 22 -35.95 9.44 -4.69
C THR A 22 -35.34 9.17 -6.07
N SER A 23 -35.21 10.24 -6.88
CA SER A 23 -34.50 10.18 -8.15
C SER A 23 -32.99 10.12 -7.92
N LEU A 24 -32.33 9.13 -8.53
CA LEU A 24 -30.87 8.97 -8.47
C LEU A 24 -30.11 9.68 -9.59
N ARG A 25 -30.74 10.62 -10.31
CA ARG A 25 -30.06 11.40 -11.35
C ARG A 25 -28.99 12.29 -10.71
N ASN A 26 -27.75 12.21 -11.21
CA ASN A 26 -26.58 12.93 -10.70
C ASN A 26 -26.22 12.57 -9.24
N ALA A 27 -26.46 11.32 -8.82
CA ALA A 27 -26.11 10.84 -7.49
C ALA A 27 -24.89 9.89 -7.53
N ILE A 28 -24.07 9.95 -6.49
CA ILE A 28 -23.10 8.89 -6.16
C ILE A 28 -23.71 8.05 -5.06
N VAL A 29 -23.91 6.76 -5.32
CA VAL A 29 -24.40 5.82 -4.32
C VAL A 29 -23.21 4.98 -3.85
N VAL A 30 -23.01 4.95 -2.54
CA VAL A 30 -21.96 4.15 -1.89
C VAL A 30 -22.63 2.96 -1.22
N GLU A 31 -22.11 1.76 -1.46
CA GLU A 31 -22.62 0.54 -0.83
C GLU A 31 -22.56 0.66 0.69
N GLN A 32 -23.60 0.16 1.36
CA GLN A 32 -23.57 0.07 2.81
C GLN A 32 -22.70 -1.12 3.20
N CYS A 33 -21.49 -0.85 3.68
CA CYS A 33 -20.61 -1.88 4.20
C CYS A 33 -20.32 -1.66 5.69
N LEU A 34 -20.26 -2.75 6.43
CA LEU A 34 -19.63 -2.77 7.73
C LEU A 34 -18.12 -2.80 7.49
N THR A 35 -17.48 -1.63 7.54
CA THR A 35 -16.03 -1.55 7.42
C THR A 35 -15.36 -1.83 8.76
N PHE A 36 -14.35 -2.69 8.75
CA PHE A 36 -13.41 -2.78 9.87
C PHE A 36 -12.63 -1.47 9.97
N ASN A 37 -12.76 -0.79 11.11
CA ASN A 37 -12.02 0.43 11.38
C ASN A 37 -10.76 0.10 12.17
N GLU A 38 -9.73 -0.34 11.44
CA GLU A 38 -8.43 -0.61 12.04
C GLU A 38 -7.65 0.69 12.24
N ASN A 39 -7.11 0.87 13.45
CA ASN A 39 -6.29 2.03 13.75
C ASN A 39 -4.83 1.78 13.33
N SER A 40 -4.05 2.87 13.25
CA SER A 40 -2.64 2.82 12.85
C SER A 40 -1.79 1.94 13.76
N SER A 41 -2.07 1.89 15.06
CA SER A 41 -1.30 1.05 16.00
C SER A 41 -1.55 -0.44 15.76
N THR A 42 -2.80 -0.85 15.49
CA THR A 42 -3.12 -2.25 15.21
C THR A 42 -2.46 -2.69 13.91
N LEU A 43 -2.54 -1.87 12.86
CA LEU A 43 -1.87 -2.13 11.59
C LEU A 43 -0.35 -2.18 11.75
N PHE A 44 0.23 -1.29 12.54
CA PHE A 44 1.66 -1.29 12.83
C PHE A 44 2.09 -2.58 13.53
N THR A 45 1.37 -3.01 14.56
CA THR A 45 1.61 -4.30 15.23
C THR A 45 1.49 -5.47 14.26
N PHE A 46 0.49 -5.45 13.39
CA PHE A 46 0.33 -6.48 12.36
C PHE A 46 1.53 -6.53 11.40
N PHE A 47 2.01 -5.38 10.90
CA PHE A 47 3.19 -5.36 10.02
C PHE A 47 4.45 -5.88 10.74
N LEU A 48 4.65 -5.53 12.02
CA LEU A 48 5.77 -6.06 12.80
C LEU A 48 5.69 -7.57 12.98
N GLN A 49 4.52 -8.10 13.30
CA GLN A 49 4.32 -9.55 13.41
C GLN A 49 4.60 -10.26 12.09
N MET A 50 4.13 -9.69 10.98
CA MET A 50 4.35 -10.23 9.65
C MET A 50 5.83 -10.26 9.28
N LEU A 51 6.60 -9.22 9.64
CA LEU A 51 8.04 -9.16 9.38
C LEU A 51 8.86 -10.10 10.28
N HIS A 52 8.48 -10.26 11.55
CA HIS A 52 9.29 -10.99 12.54
C HIS A 52 8.92 -12.48 12.64
N ASN A 53 7.68 -12.85 12.32
CA ASN A 53 7.14 -14.18 12.54
C ASN A 53 6.80 -14.89 11.23
N ASN A 54 7.46 -14.53 10.13
CA ASN A 54 7.27 -15.22 8.87
C ASN A 54 7.93 -16.61 8.90
N ILE A 55 7.10 -17.65 8.90
CA ILE A 55 7.54 -19.04 8.90
C ILE A 55 7.53 -19.57 7.46
N LEU A 56 8.66 -20.11 7.03
CA LEU A 56 8.85 -20.71 5.72
C LEU A 56 8.88 -22.24 5.87
N GLU A 57 8.09 -22.94 5.07
CA GLU A 57 8.18 -24.39 4.91
C GLU A 57 8.98 -24.71 3.65
N ILE A 58 10.10 -25.42 3.83
CA ILE A 58 10.97 -25.84 2.72
C ILE A 58 11.18 -27.35 2.85
N GLY A 59 10.54 -28.10 1.95
CA GLY A 59 10.50 -29.57 2.04
C GLY A 59 9.68 -30.03 3.25
N HIS A 60 10.33 -30.64 4.24
CA HIS A 60 9.70 -31.09 5.50
C HIS A 60 10.27 -30.38 6.73
N ARG A 61 10.75 -29.14 6.55
CA ARG A 61 11.39 -28.34 7.61
C ARG A 61 10.80 -26.94 7.64
N TYR A 62 10.72 -26.39 8.84
CA TYR A 62 10.23 -25.04 9.11
C TYR A 62 11.38 -24.11 9.49
N TYR A 63 11.35 -22.90 8.97
CA TYR A 63 12.34 -21.85 9.17
C TYR A 63 11.65 -20.54 9.52
N ILE A 64 12.33 -19.65 10.26
CA ILE A 64 11.86 -18.28 10.48
C ILE A 64 12.72 -17.35 9.62
N GLN A 65 12.08 -16.47 8.85
CA GLN A 65 12.80 -15.43 8.12
C GLN A 65 13.36 -14.40 9.11
N CYS A 66 14.68 -14.29 9.16
CA CYS A 66 15.36 -13.34 10.06
C CYS A 66 15.71 -12.00 9.39
N SER A 67 15.56 -11.89 8.06
CA SER A 67 15.96 -10.70 7.31
C SER A 67 15.08 -10.48 6.09
N GLY A 68 14.79 -9.21 5.81
CA GLY A 68 13.96 -8.78 4.69
C GLY A 68 12.46 -8.86 4.98
N ILE A 69 11.67 -8.70 3.92
CA ILE A 69 10.21 -8.72 3.95
C ILE A 69 9.74 -10.05 3.32
N PRO A 70 8.63 -10.66 3.77
CA PRO A 70 8.11 -11.90 3.19
C PRO A 70 7.74 -11.78 1.71
N GLN A 71 8.38 -12.53 0.84
CA GLN A 71 8.04 -12.52 -0.59
C GLN A 71 6.67 -13.20 -0.82
N GLY A 72 5.86 -12.64 -1.73
CA GLY A 72 4.53 -13.17 -2.05
C GLY A 72 3.40 -12.60 -1.19
N SER A 73 3.70 -11.87 -0.12
CA SER A 73 2.70 -11.05 0.56
C SER A 73 2.31 -9.84 -0.29
N ILE A 74 1.01 -9.55 -0.36
CA ILE A 74 0.46 -8.39 -1.08
C ILE A 74 0.99 -7.05 -0.55
N LEU A 75 1.46 -7.03 0.70
CA LEU A 75 1.97 -5.84 1.37
C LEU A 75 3.45 -5.60 1.14
N SER A 76 4.19 -6.58 0.62
CA SER A 76 5.64 -6.51 0.52
C SER A 76 6.11 -5.43 -0.42
N THR A 77 5.39 -5.23 -1.53
CA THR A 77 5.64 -4.15 -2.50
C THR A 77 5.49 -2.77 -1.85
N LEU A 78 4.48 -2.60 -0.99
CA LEU A 78 4.24 -1.34 -0.27
C LEU A 78 5.35 -1.10 0.77
N LEU A 79 5.68 -2.10 1.57
CA LEU A 79 6.73 -1.99 2.59
C LEU A 79 8.11 -1.74 1.96
N CYS A 80 8.41 -2.41 0.84
CA CYS A 80 9.62 -2.15 0.06
C CYS A 80 9.64 -0.71 -0.46
N SER A 81 8.51 -0.22 -0.97
CA SER A 81 8.39 1.17 -1.44
C SER A 81 8.56 2.19 -0.32
N LEU A 82 8.10 1.90 0.89
CA LEU A 82 8.32 2.74 2.08
C LEU A 82 9.80 2.75 2.49
N CYS A 83 10.43 1.58 2.53
CA CYS A 83 11.86 1.44 2.87
C CYS A 83 12.75 2.23 1.89
N TYR A 84 12.57 2.02 0.58
CA TYR A 84 13.33 2.76 -0.42
C TYR A 84 12.92 4.24 -0.52
N GLY A 85 11.69 4.59 -0.16
CA GLY A 85 11.28 5.99 -0.04
C GLY A 85 12.04 6.74 1.07
N ASP A 86 12.22 6.11 2.23
CA ASP A 86 13.06 6.67 3.30
C ASP A 86 14.54 6.77 2.88
N MET A 87 15.06 5.75 2.20
CA MET A 87 16.41 5.77 1.64
C MET A 87 16.58 6.91 0.62
N GLU A 88 15.63 7.08 -0.30
CA GLU A 88 15.64 8.14 -1.32
C GLU A 88 15.70 9.52 -0.67
N ASN A 89 14.87 9.76 0.36
CA ASN A 89 14.86 11.02 1.11
C ASN A 89 16.19 11.29 1.83
N LYS A 90 16.86 10.25 2.31
CA LYS A 90 18.11 10.39 3.08
C LYS A 90 19.34 10.50 2.19
N LEU A 91 19.41 9.70 1.12
CA LEU A 91 20.63 9.50 0.33
C LEU A 91 20.59 10.19 -1.03
N LEU A 92 19.41 10.35 -1.64
CA LEU A 92 19.26 10.86 -3.00
C LEU A 92 18.63 12.26 -3.03
N CYS A 93 18.54 12.94 -1.88
CA CYS A 93 17.99 14.27 -1.79
C CYS A 93 18.77 15.26 -2.67
N GLY A 94 18.05 16.00 -3.52
CA GLY A 94 18.63 17.03 -4.38
C GLY A 94 19.33 16.51 -5.65
N ILE A 95 19.38 15.20 -5.91
CA ILE A 95 19.97 14.66 -7.15
C ILE A 95 19.11 14.94 -8.40
N GLN A 96 17.84 15.28 -8.19
CA GLN A 96 16.85 15.60 -9.21
C GLN A 96 16.93 17.05 -9.72
N LYS A 97 17.96 17.83 -9.35
CA LYS A 97 18.12 19.21 -9.84
C LYS A 97 18.31 19.21 -11.36
N ASP A 98 17.26 19.64 -12.06
CA ASP A 98 17.09 19.57 -13.52
C ASP A 98 17.20 18.15 -14.10
N GLY A 99 16.82 17.15 -13.30
CA GLY A 99 16.79 15.75 -13.69
C GLY A 99 15.56 15.03 -13.15
N VAL A 100 15.30 13.83 -13.65
CA VAL A 100 14.18 12.98 -13.23
C VAL A 100 14.76 11.69 -12.66
N LEU A 101 14.44 11.41 -11.39
CA LEU A 101 14.68 10.11 -10.77
C LEU A 101 13.39 9.29 -10.89
N ILE A 102 13.49 8.11 -11.48
CA ILE A 102 12.40 7.15 -11.63
C ILE A 102 12.81 5.91 -10.84
N ARG A 103 11.86 5.37 -10.06
CA ARG A 103 12.07 4.18 -9.25
C ARG A 103 10.94 3.19 -9.46
N LEU A 104 11.29 1.92 -9.65
CA LEU A 104 10.38 0.78 -9.58
C LEU A 104 10.96 -0.23 -8.60
N ILE A 105 10.42 -0.22 -7.36
CA ILE A 105 10.89 -1.09 -6.27
C ILE A 105 12.39 -0.89 -6.00
N ASP A 106 13.23 -1.80 -6.47
CA ASP A 106 14.69 -1.85 -6.31
C ASP A 106 15.45 -1.31 -7.53
N ASP A 107 14.77 -1.07 -8.66
CA ASP A 107 15.34 -0.47 -9.85
C ASP A 107 15.25 1.06 -9.80
N PHE A 108 16.37 1.73 -10.08
CA PHE A 108 16.47 3.19 -10.13
C PHE A 108 17.04 3.66 -11.47
N LEU A 109 16.44 4.71 -12.03
CA LEU A 109 16.89 5.39 -13.24
C LEU A 109 16.95 6.90 -12.99
N LEU A 110 18.14 7.48 -13.11
CA LEU A 110 18.32 8.93 -13.13
C LEU A 110 18.55 9.41 -14.56
N VAL A 111 17.68 10.31 -15.04
CA VAL A 111 17.86 11.04 -16.30
C VAL A 111 18.23 12.48 -15.97
N THR A 112 19.45 12.91 -16.31
CA THR A 112 19.95 14.26 -16.01
C THR A 112 20.87 14.75 -17.14
N PRO A 113 20.85 16.05 -17.49
CA PRO A 113 21.82 16.64 -18.42
C PRO A 113 23.21 16.82 -17.77
N HIS A 114 23.34 16.62 -16.46
CA HIS A 114 24.55 16.89 -15.70
C HIS A 114 25.37 15.61 -15.47
N LEU A 115 26.45 15.42 -16.24
CA LEU A 115 27.34 14.26 -16.12
C LEU A 115 27.86 14.04 -14.69
N MET A 116 28.14 15.10 -13.95
CA MET A 116 28.60 15.00 -12.55
C MET A 116 27.52 14.42 -11.63
N GLN A 117 26.24 14.80 -11.81
CA GLN A 117 25.14 14.23 -11.02
C GLN A 117 24.95 12.75 -11.35
N ALA A 118 24.99 12.38 -12.64
CA ALA A 118 24.91 10.98 -13.07
C ALA A 118 26.04 10.12 -12.48
N ARG A 119 27.26 10.65 -12.41
CA ARG A 119 28.40 9.96 -11.78
C ARG A 119 28.27 9.83 -10.27
N THR A 120 27.74 10.85 -9.60
CA THR A 120 27.47 10.78 -8.16
C THR A 120 26.37 9.78 -7.83
N PHE A 121 25.33 9.69 -8.66
CA PHE A 121 24.24 8.71 -8.49
C PHE A 121 24.72 7.25 -8.51
N LEU A 122 25.77 6.95 -9.28
CA LEU A 122 26.32 5.59 -9.42
C LEU A 122 27.37 5.22 -8.37
N ARG A 123 27.72 6.14 -7.46
CA ARG A 123 28.75 5.95 -6.41
C ARG A 123 28.11 5.76 -5.06
#